data_AF-A0A150P221-F1
#
_entry.id   AF-A0A150P221-F1
#
_cell.length_a   1.000
_cell.length_b   1.000
_cell.length_c   1.000
_cell.angle_alpha   90.00
_cell.angle_beta   90.00
_cell.angle_gamma   90.00
#
_symmetry.space_group_name_H-M   'P 1'
#
loop_
_entity.id
_entity.type
_entity.pdbx_description
1 polymer ?
#
loop_
_entity_poly.entity_id
_entity_poly.type
_entity_poly.pdbx_seq_one_letter_code
_entity_poly.pdbx_strand_id
1 'polypeptide(L)'
;MRFLKVVYVLGVSALTGAAAVAGCGGDDAGSSSSNPAGGTGTGGGPSGDCSLRHPVCTAVASDCIAVHDNQGSTKIGLRMAQLTITKPDVLATGYIANLVAQGLTMNLPLCYLNGTGTFSWLLEFDTATGKLRTGGALPTDDPLAGYCFANMTAGEFEIAPTEIDAPLAEGAWSGEAETLNVPIFLETSDEPIILPLHQVKLTDGKVSADNNCVGRRNSEALDPQNACLPGQDGDPPAFINGGKLSAYITLEEVDRVIVPEVNQSLCVVLSGDIGEYGNGGMPNTCKRDEDGKIVLRGDWCSATNSAATDDCADAYTLGGEYAASAVKITGLCPQ
;
A
#
# COMPACT_ATOMS: atom_id res chain seq x y z
N MET A 1 -9.20 -49.26 7.66
CA MET A 1 -8.07 -49.26 8.63
C MET A 1 -7.13 -48.16 8.15
N ARG A 2 -7.12 -46.94 8.70
CA ARG A 2 -6.40 -46.50 9.94
C ARG A 2 -4.95 -47.01 9.88
N PHE A 3 -3.88 -46.22 9.80
CA PHE A 3 -3.55 -44.91 10.36
C PHE A 3 -2.41 -44.27 9.57
N LEU A 4 -2.38 -42.95 9.44
CA LEU A 4 -1.23 -42.16 9.89
C LEU A 4 -1.67 -40.73 10.15
N LYS A 5 -1.36 -40.28 11.37
CA LYS A 5 -1.84 -39.08 12.04
C LYS A 5 -0.59 -38.35 12.54
N VAL A 6 -0.56 -37.03 12.34
CA VAL A 6 0.08 -36.01 13.20
C VAL A 6 1.61 -35.96 12.99
N VAL A 7 2.28 -34.80 12.91
CA VAL A 7 2.56 -33.86 14.02
C VAL A 7 2.93 -32.46 13.51
N TYR A 8 2.35 -31.47 14.19
CA TYR A 8 2.62 -30.03 14.22
C TYR A 8 4.08 -29.67 14.55
N VAL A 9 4.59 -28.57 14.00
CA VAL A 9 5.80 -27.90 14.52
C VAL A 9 5.42 -26.54 15.09
N LEU A 10 5.41 -26.46 16.42
CA LEU A 10 5.52 -25.24 17.22
C LEU A 10 6.34 -25.61 18.46
N GLY A 11 7.32 -24.78 18.84
CA GLY A 11 7.84 -24.80 20.21
C GLY A 11 9.35 -24.60 20.36
N VAL A 12 9.69 -23.34 20.67
CA VAL A 12 10.92 -22.87 21.31
C VAL A 12 11.33 -23.74 22.51
N SER A 13 12.64 -23.96 22.70
CA SER A 13 13.21 -24.35 23.99
C SER A 13 14.62 -23.78 24.16
N ALA A 14 14.78 -23.04 25.25
CA ALA A 14 16.03 -22.47 25.74
C ALA A 14 16.97 -23.58 26.25
N LEU A 15 18.27 -23.40 26.03
CA LEU A 15 19.33 -24.18 26.67
C LEU A 15 20.36 -23.24 27.29
N THR A 16 20.25 -23.14 28.61
CA THR A 16 21.30 -22.72 29.52
C THR A 16 22.40 -23.78 29.56
N GLY A 17 23.65 -23.38 29.35
CA GLY A 17 24.82 -24.25 29.44
C GLY A 17 26.00 -23.46 30.01
N ALA A 18 26.30 -23.71 31.29
CA ALA A 18 27.49 -23.23 31.98
C ALA A 18 28.70 -24.07 31.57
N ALA A 19 29.81 -23.42 31.22
CA ALA A 19 31.13 -24.05 31.20
C ALA A 19 32.16 -23.06 31.76
N ALA A 20 32.79 -23.46 32.86
CA ALA A 20 33.90 -22.79 33.48
C ALA A 20 35.16 -22.95 32.63
N VAL A 21 35.89 -21.85 32.40
CA VAL A 21 37.29 -21.89 31.98
C VAL A 21 38.07 -20.96 32.90
N ALA A 22 39.03 -21.55 33.60
CA ALA A 22 40.03 -20.87 34.41
C ALA A 22 41.23 -20.47 33.55
N GLY A 23 41.83 -19.31 33.84
CA GLY A 23 43.29 -19.17 33.81
C GLY A 23 43.88 -18.04 32.98
N CYS A 24 44.66 -17.19 33.68
CA CYS A 24 45.71 -16.25 33.25
C CYS A 24 45.21 -14.88 32.75
N GLY A 25 45.48 -13.75 33.40
CA GLY A 25 46.61 -13.36 34.24
C GLY A 25 47.44 -12.33 33.48
N GLY A 26 47.33 -11.05 33.85
CA GLY A 26 48.08 -9.95 33.23
C GLY A 26 47.60 -8.59 33.74
N ASP A 27 48.21 -8.15 34.84
CA ASP A 27 48.10 -6.80 35.39
C ASP A 27 48.72 -5.77 34.44
N ASP A 28 48.05 -4.65 34.18
CA ASP A 28 48.74 -3.41 33.85
C ASP A 28 48.00 -2.17 34.39
N ALA A 29 48.83 -1.25 34.87
CA ALA A 29 48.56 -0.12 35.72
C ALA A 29 47.54 0.92 35.21
N GLY A 30 46.66 1.33 36.12
CA GLY A 30 46.59 2.71 36.60
C GLY A 30 46.32 3.83 35.59
N SER A 31 45.08 4.30 35.57
CA SER A 31 44.84 5.76 35.61
C SER A 31 43.50 6.07 36.25
N SER A 32 43.58 6.53 37.50
CA SER A 32 42.52 7.17 38.25
C SER A 32 42.31 8.60 37.72
N SER A 33 41.15 8.86 37.11
CA SER A 33 40.63 10.21 36.92
C SER A 33 39.30 10.37 37.65
N SER A 34 39.37 11.10 38.75
CA SER A 34 38.25 11.65 39.51
C SER A 34 37.77 12.96 38.88
N ASN A 35 36.44 13.14 38.75
CA ASN A 35 35.65 14.38 38.93
C ASN A 35 34.38 14.40 38.05
N PRO A 36 33.34 15.19 38.36
CA PRO A 36 32.54 15.17 39.58
C PRO A 36 31.03 15.02 39.28
N ALA A 37 30.25 14.76 40.31
CA ALA A 37 28.81 14.89 40.32
C ALA A 37 28.35 16.35 40.13
N GLY A 38 27.21 16.56 39.48
CA GLY A 38 26.46 17.82 39.54
C GLY A 38 26.03 18.37 38.19
N GLY A 39 25.00 17.77 37.61
CA GLY A 39 24.30 18.32 36.45
C GLY A 39 22.82 18.01 36.53
N THR A 40 22.08 18.80 37.29
CA THR A 40 20.62 18.92 37.15
C THR A 40 20.32 19.57 35.80
N GLY A 41 20.43 18.78 34.74
CA GLY A 41 19.93 19.14 33.42
C GLY A 41 18.42 18.94 33.43
N THR A 42 17.68 20.04 33.40
CA THR A 42 16.31 20.09 32.90
C THR A 42 16.30 19.55 31.47
N GLY A 43 16.23 18.22 31.34
CA GLY A 43 16.03 17.52 30.08
C GLY A 43 14.63 17.78 29.60
N GLY A 44 14.43 18.93 28.96
CA GLY A 44 13.33 19.13 28.01
C GLY A 44 13.57 18.21 26.82
N GLY A 45 13.26 16.93 27.00
CA GLY A 45 12.97 16.08 25.84
C GLY A 45 11.86 16.78 25.05
N PRO A 46 11.91 16.78 23.70
CA PRO A 46 10.83 17.37 22.93
C PRO A 46 9.55 16.69 23.41
N SER A 47 8.68 17.46 24.06
CA SER A 47 7.27 17.11 24.24
C SER A 47 6.61 17.22 22.85
N GLY A 48 7.19 16.51 21.89
CA GLY A 48 6.97 16.67 20.47
C GLY A 48 5.62 16.11 20.18
N ASP A 49 4.68 16.95 19.80
CA ASP A 49 3.53 16.49 19.06
C ASP A 49 4.00 16.00 17.68
N CYS A 50 3.21 15.14 17.04
CA CYS A 50 3.42 14.81 15.64
C CYS A 50 2.92 15.91 14.70
N SER A 51 3.03 17.18 15.11
CA SER A 51 2.65 18.32 14.28
C SER A 51 3.60 18.49 13.10
N LEU A 52 3.05 18.76 11.92
CA LEU A 52 3.84 19.11 10.74
C LEU A 52 4.34 20.54 10.88
N ARG A 53 5.65 20.75 10.71
CA ARG A 53 6.28 22.07 10.87
C ARG A 53 7.10 22.49 9.67
N HIS A 54 7.51 21.54 8.83
CA HIS A 54 8.28 21.87 7.66
C HIS A 54 7.38 22.57 6.62
N PRO A 55 7.81 23.69 6.01
CA PRO A 55 6.97 24.47 5.09
C PRO A 55 6.37 23.65 3.94
N VAL A 56 7.08 22.63 3.44
CA VAL A 56 6.56 21.75 2.38
C VAL A 56 5.31 20.96 2.80
N CYS A 57 5.16 20.69 4.11
CA CYS A 57 4.05 19.91 4.66
C CYS A 57 2.88 20.80 5.09
N THR A 58 3.12 22.11 5.21
CA THR A 58 2.15 23.09 5.72
C THR A 58 1.90 24.22 4.72
N ALA A 59 2.41 24.09 3.49
CA ALA A 59 2.21 25.06 2.42
C ALA A 59 0.72 25.20 2.06
N VAL A 60 -0.02 24.11 2.22
CA VAL A 60 -1.48 24.04 2.10
C VAL A 60 -2.05 23.79 3.48
N ALA A 61 -2.94 24.66 3.93
CA ALA A 61 -3.61 24.50 5.23
C ALA A 61 -4.72 23.44 5.10
N SER A 62 -4.40 22.19 5.44
CA SER A 62 -5.32 21.06 5.30
C SER A 62 -5.15 20.00 6.39
N ASP A 63 -6.13 19.12 6.53
CA ASP A 63 -6.13 18.02 7.52
C ASP A 63 -5.26 16.82 7.09
N CYS A 64 -4.84 16.79 5.81
CA CYS A 64 -3.89 15.82 5.25
C CYS A 64 -2.61 16.51 4.76
N ILE A 65 -1.67 15.75 4.20
CA ILE A 65 -0.42 16.28 3.63
C ILE A 65 -0.67 16.61 2.16
N ALA A 66 -1.26 17.78 1.92
CA ALA A 66 -1.51 18.30 0.58
C ALA A 66 -0.29 19.08 0.06
N VAL A 67 0.17 18.75 -1.14
CA VAL A 67 1.27 19.43 -1.82
C VAL A 67 0.80 20.34 -2.96
N HIS A 68 -0.51 20.38 -3.19
CA HIS A 68 -1.20 21.28 -4.09
C HIS A 68 -2.48 21.78 -3.43
N ASP A 69 -2.87 23.02 -3.72
CA ASP A 69 -4.10 23.60 -3.18
C ASP A 69 -5.18 23.62 -4.26
N ASN A 70 -6.23 22.84 -4.06
CA ASN A 70 -7.40 22.75 -4.93
C ASN A 70 -8.51 23.75 -4.54
N GLN A 71 -8.30 24.63 -3.55
CA GLN A 71 -9.32 25.55 -3.09
C GLN A 71 -9.85 26.42 -4.25
N GLY A 72 -11.16 26.37 -4.49
CA GLY A 72 -11.82 27.12 -5.56
C GLY A 72 -11.59 26.57 -6.99
N SER A 73 -10.85 25.48 -7.16
CA SER A 73 -10.68 24.83 -8.46
C SER A 73 -11.92 24.05 -8.87
N THR A 74 -12.24 24.04 -10.18
CA THR A 74 -13.24 23.14 -10.76
C THR A 74 -12.67 21.77 -11.12
N LYS A 75 -11.33 21.63 -11.05
CA LYS A 75 -10.62 20.37 -11.24
C LYS A 75 -9.83 20.06 -9.97
N ILE A 76 -10.23 19.01 -9.27
CA ILE A 76 -9.65 18.64 -7.98
C ILE A 76 -8.74 17.44 -8.21
N GLY A 77 -7.42 17.64 -8.10
CA GLY A 77 -6.44 16.56 -8.26
C GLY A 77 -6.02 15.99 -6.91
N LEU A 78 -6.23 14.69 -6.71
CA LEU A 78 -5.79 13.94 -5.53
C LEU A 78 -4.96 12.73 -5.94
N ARG A 79 -4.02 12.33 -5.07
CA ARG A 79 -3.30 11.05 -5.14
C ARG A 79 -3.66 10.24 -3.90
N MET A 80 -3.94 8.95 -4.06
CA MET A 80 -4.09 8.05 -2.90
C MET A 80 -2.78 8.06 -2.09
N ALA A 81 -2.89 8.46 -0.84
CA ALA A 81 -1.77 8.55 0.10
C ALA A 81 -1.64 7.27 0.94
N GLN A 82 -2.73 6.51 1.07
CA GLN A 82 -2.80 5.25 1.79
C GLN A 82 -3.91 4.38 1.18
N LEU A 83 -3.67 3.07 1.12
CA LEU A 83 -4.67 2.05 0.84
C LEU A 83 -4.47 0.91 1.84
N THR A 84 -5.44 0.69 2.70
CA THR A 84 -5.49 -0.43 3.63
C THR A 84 -6.29 -1.55 2.97
N ILE A 85 -5.60 -2.57 2.45
CA ILE A 85 -6.25 -3.74 1.87
C ILE A 85 -6.85 -4.57 3.01
N THR A 86 -8.13 -4.90 2.89
CA THR A 86 -8.86 -5.74 3.85
C THR A 86 -9.21 -7.11 3.28
N LYS A 87 -9.21 -7.25 1.94
CA LYS A 87 -9.42 -8.52 1.24
C LYS A 87 -8.59 -8.61 -0.06
N PRO A 88 -8.11 -9.82 -0.43
CA PRO A 88 -8.15 -11.04 0.38
C PRO A 88 -7.16 -10.99 1.56
N ASP A 89 -7.34 -11.83 2.58
CA ASP A 89 -6.57 -11.76 3.84
C ASP A 89 -5.04 -11.88 3.62
N VAL A 90 -4.64 -12.62 2.59
CA VAL A 90 -3.25 -12.78 2.14
C VAL A 90 -2.62 -11.47 1.64
N LEU A 91 -3.42 -10.55 1.08
CA LEU A 91 -2.95 -9.22 0.65
C LEU A 91 -3.11 -8.16 1.76
N ALA A 92 -3.90 -8.45 2.79
CA ALA A 92 -4.10 -7.56 3.92
C ALA A 92 -2.90 -7.55 4.89
N THR A 93 -1.98 -8.51 4.76
CA THR A 93 -0.82 -8.66 5.65
C THR A 93 0.44 -9.06 4.88
N GLY A 94 1.59 -8.98 5.54
CA GLY A 94 2.86 -9.49 5.01
C GLY A 94 3.47 -8.64 3.90
N TYR A 95 4.23 -9.31 3.03
CA TYR A 95 5.11 -8.64 2.07
C TYR A 95 4.36 -7.75 1.06
N ILE A 96 3.25 -8.23 0.48
CA ILE A 96 2.51 -7.44 -0.53
C ILE A 96 1.81 -6.23 0.11
N ALA A 97 1.23 -6.41 1.31
CA ALA A 97 0.65 -5.29 2.06
C ALA A 97 1.69 -4.19 2.30
N ASN A 98 2.90 -4.58 2.71
CA ASN A 98 4.01 -3.66 2.92
C ASN A 98 4.47 -2.99 1.63
N LEU A 99 4.58 -3.74 0.53
CA LEU A 99 4.95 -3.21 -0.79
C LEU A 99 3.94 -2.18 -1.29
N VAL A 100 2.64 -2.46 -1.15
CA VAL A 100 1.56 -1.52 -1.50
C VAL A 100 1.60 -0.28 -0.59
N ALA A 101 1.73 -0.47 0.72
CA ALA A 101 1.75 0.64 1.67
C ALA A 101 2.97 1.57 1.47
N GLN A 102 4.16 0.99 1.26
CA GLN A 102 5.38 1.74 0.97
C GLN A 102 5.30 2.44 -0.40
N GLY A 103 4.80 1.74 -1.43
CA GLY A 103 4.59 2.29 -2.76
C GLY A 103 3.66 3.50 -2.78
N LEU A 104 2.53 3.42 -2.05
CA LEU A 104 1.53 4.49 -1.99
C LEU A 104 1.99 5.67 -1.14
N THR A 105 2.71 5.40 -0.05
CA THR A 105 3.23 6.47 0.80
C THR A 105 4.21 7.30 -0.01
N MET A 106 4.03 8.63 0.03
CA MET A 106 4.91 9.54 -0.70
C MET A 106 6.31 9.56 -0.06
N ASN A 107 7.36 9.74 -0.86
CA ASN A 107 8.71 9.95 -0.34
C ASN A 107 8.88 11.43 0.08
N LEU A 108 8.33 11.80 1.24
CA LEU A 108 8.50 13.12 1.86
C LEU A 108 8.92 12.98 3.33
N PRO A 109 10.19 12.62 3.61
CA PRO A 109 10.66 12.38 4.98
C PRO A 109 10.52 13.60 5.88
N LEU A 110 10.59 14.80 5.32
CA LEU A 110 10.37 16.08 6.01
C LEU A 110 8.93 16.23 6.56
N CYS A 111 7.99 15.41 6.06
CA CYS A 111 6.59 15.33 6.50
C CYS A 111 6.27 14.03 7.25
N TYR A 112 7.29 13.30 7.69
CA TYR A 112 7.16 11.98 8.32
C TYR A 112 6.51 10.93 7.39
N LEU A 113 6.77 11.05 6.09
CA LEU A 113 6.35 10.07 5.08
C LEU A 113 7.60 9.42 4.46
N ASN A 114 7.80 8.13 4.73
CA ASN A 114 8.99 7.36 4.30
C ASN A 114 8.61 6.26 3.30
N GLY A 115 7.67 6.54 2.41
CA GLY A 115 7.36 5.62 1.32
C GLY A 115 8.30 5.79 0.13
N THR A 116 8.14 4.94 -0.87
CA THR A 116 8.88 5.02 -2.14
C THR A 116 8.17 5.92 -3.17
N GLY A 117 6.85 6.10 -3.04
CA GLY A 117 6.04 6.85 -3.99
C GLY A 117 5.87 6.18 -5.36
N THR A 118 6.31 4.93 -5.51
CA THR A 118 6.33 4.19 -6.78
C THR A 118 4.98 3.60 -7.17
N PHE A 119 4.02 3.59 -6.25
CA PHE A 119 2.62 3.30 -6.55
C PHE A 119 1.82 4.60 -6.42
N SER A 120 1.38 5.16 -7.55
CA SER A 120 0.58 6.38 -7.57
C SER A 120 -0.76 6.12 -8.25
N TRP A 121 -1.85 6.16 -7.49
CA TRP A 121 -3.21 6.13 -8.00
C TRP A 121 -3.82 7.53 -7.89
N LEU A 122 -4.19 8.12 -9.02
CA LEU A 122 -4.73 9.47 -9.12
C LEU A 122 -6.26 9.47 -9.19
N LEU A 123 -6.85 10.50 -8.58
CA LEU A 123 -8.27 10.86 -8.64
C LEU A 123 -8.36 12.31 -9.10
N GLU A 124 -8.91 12.57 -10.28
CA GLU A 124 -9.14 13.94 -10.77
C GLU A 124 -10.64 14.19 -10.96
N PHE A 125 -11.25 14.94 -10.06
CA PHE A 125 -12.66 15.32 -10.18
C PHE A 125 -12.81 16.53 -11.09
N ASP A 126 -13.81 16.50 -11.96
CA ASP A 126 -14.28 17.65 -12.71
C ASP A 126 -15.67 18.03 -12.19
N THR A 127 -15.75 19.10 -11.41
CA THR A 127 -16.99 19.53 -10.74
C THR A 127 -18.01 20.12 -11.71
N ALA A 128 -17.59 20.48 -12.93
CA ALA A 128 -18.50 21.01 -13.95
C ALA A 128 -19.27 19.88 -14.64
N THR A 129 -18.63 18.73 -14.84
CA THR A 129 -19.24 17.56 -15.49
C THR A 129 -19.75 16.51 -14.52
N GLY A 130 -19.35 16.56 -13.24
CA GLY A 130 -19.70 15.54 -12.25
C GLY A 130 -18.97 14.21 -12.50
N LYS A 131 -17.81 14.26 -13.18
CA LYS A 131 -17.01 13.09 -13.52
C LYS A 131 -15.74 13.02 -12.68
N LEU A 132 -15.25 11.80 -12.53
CA LEU A 132 -13.93 11.48 -11.98
C LEU A 132 -13.10 10.77 -13.06
N ARG A 133 -11.91 11.29 -13.33
CA ARG A 133 -10.88 10.58 -14.08
C ARG A 133 -9.93 9.90 -13.10
N THR A 134 -9.75 8.58 -13.22
CA THR A 134 -8.95 7.79 -12.28
C THR A 134 -8.07 6.77 -12.97
N GLY A 135 -6.90 6.48 -12.38
CA GLY A 135 -5.93 5.52 -12.91
C GLY A 135 -4.57 5.67 -12.25
N GLY A 136 -3.63 4.83 -12.67
CA GLY A 136 -2.26 4.90 -12.19
C GLY A 136 -1.45 6.04 -12.82
N ALA A 137 -0.32 6.35 -12.21
CA ALA A 137 0.64 7.34 -12.66
C ALA A 137 2.06 6.78 -12.60
N LEU A 138 2.96 7.32 -13.42
CA LEU A 138 4.38 7.03 -13.34
C LEU A 138 4.95 7.56 -12.01
N PRO A 139 6.02 6.94 -11.46
CA PRO A 139 6.75 7.49 -10.33
C PRO A 139 7.29 8.88 -10.66
N THR A 140 7.40 9.75 -9.65
CA THR A 140 8.02 11.07 -9.77
C THR A 140 9.08 11.23 -8.69
N ASP A 141 10.24 11.78 -9.07
CA ASP A 141 11.31 12.11 -8.14
C ASP A 141 10.92 13.29 -7.23
N ASP A 142 10.08 14.19 -7.75
CA ASP A 142 9.58 15.35 -7.01
C ASP A 142 8.03 15.34 -6.99
N PRO A 143 7.42 15.01 -5.85
CA PRO A 143 5.97 15.09 -5.69
C PRO A 143 5.37 16.48 -5.90
N LEU A 144 6.16 17.55 -5.77
CA LEU A 144 5.71 18.92 -5.99
C LEU A 144 5.61 19.29 -7.47
N ALA A 145 6.32 18.57 -8.36
CA ALA A 145 6.26 18.79 -9.79
C ALA A 145 4.89 18.41 -10.39
N GLY A 146 4.18 17.51 -9.70
CA GLY A 146 2.88 16.96 -10.10
C GLY A 146 3.00 15.58 -10.75
N TYR A 147 1.84 15.03 -11.08
CA TYR A 147 1.69 13.68 -11.61
C TYR A 147 0.94 13.71 -12.93
N CYS A 148 1.18 12.70 -13.77
CA CYS A 148 0.42 12.45 -14.99
C CYS A 148 -0.10 11.02 -14.98
N PHE A 149 -1.26 10.78 -15.59
CA PHE A 149 -1.81 9.45 -15.75
C PHE A 149 -0.94 8.63 -16.72
N ALA A 150 -0.59 7.43 -16.31
CA ALA A 150 0.08 6.46 -17.17
C ALA A 150 -0.86 6.10 -18.35
N ASN A 151 -0.27 6.04 -19.55
CA ASN A 151 -0.96 5.65 -20.78
C ASN A 151 -0.01 4.80 -21.64
N MET A 152 0.09 3.52 -21.28
CA MET A 152 1.09 2.59 -21.81
C MET A 152 0.57 1.15 -21.78
N THR A 153 1.37 0.22 -22.31
CA THR A 153 1.09 -1.22 -22.22
C THR A 153 2.19 -1.88 -21.40
N ALA A 154 1.81 -2.83 -20.53
CA ALA A 154 2.73 -3.69 -19.80
C ALA A 154 2.31 -5.15 -20.01
N GLY A 155 3.10 -5.90 -20.77
CA GLY A 155 2.68 -7.23 -21.26
C GLY A 155 1.43 -7.10 -22.14
N GLU A 156 0.32 -7.70 -21.70
CA GLU A 156 -0.98 -7.61 -22.36
C GLU A 156 -1.94 -6.58 -21.72
N PHE A 157 -1.54 -5.97 -20.61
CA PHE A 157 -2.38 -5.05 -19.88
C PHE A 157 -2.26 -3.64 -20.46
N GLU A 158 -3.39 -3.10 -20.93
CA GLU A 158 -3.50 -1.68 -21.25
C GLU A 158 -3.68 -0.89 -19.96
N ILE A 159 -2.74 0.03 -19.71
CA ILE A 159 -2.77 0.95 -18.58
C ILE A 159 -3.18 2.30 -19.14
N ALA A 160 -4.39 2.74 -18.79
CA ALA A 160 -4.90 4.06 -19.14
C ALA A 160 -5.86 4.53 -18.04
N PRO A 161 -6.03 5.85 -17.85
CA PRO A 161 -7.07 6.35 -16.97
C PRO A 161 -8.45 6.10 -17.56
N THR A 162 -9.43 5.91 -16.68
CA THR A 162 -10.85 5.80 -17.04
C THR A 162 -11.63 7.00 -16.50
N GLU A 163 -12.71 7.37 -17.19
CA GLU A 163 -13.67 8.37 -16.73
C GLU A 163 -14.93 7.68 -16.19
N ILE A 164 -15.34 8.05 -14.99
CA ILE A 164 -16.53 7.53 -14.33
C ILE A 164 -17.43 8.66 -13.85
N ASP A 165 -18.74 8.40 -13.75
CA ASP A 165 -19.67 9.32 -13.10
C ASP A 165 -19.40 9.30 -11.58
N ALA A 166 -19.13 10.48 -11.01
CA ALA A 166 -18.81 10.65 -9.60
C ALA A 166 -19.16 12.08 -9.14
N PRO A 167 -20.45 12.46 -9.15
CA PRO A 167 -20.87 13.79 -8.77
C PRO A 167 -20.51 14.07 -7.30
N LEU A 168 -19.91 15.23 -7.06
CA LEU A 168 -19.62 15.71 -5.71
C LEU A 168 -20.83 16.46 -5.14
N ALA A 169 -21.44 15.90 -4.09
CA ALA A 169 -22.51 16.53 -3.34
C ALA A 169 -22.04 16.79 -1.90
N GLU A 170 -21.77 18.05 -1.55
CA GLU A 170 -21.22 18.43 -0.23
C GLU A 170 -19.92 17.66 0.12
N GLY A 171 -19.10 17.41 -0.91
CA GLY A 171 -17.85 16.64 -0.81
C GLY A 171 -18.05 15.12 -0.83
N ALA A 172 -19.26 14.61 -0.60
CA ALA A 172 -19.54 13.18 -0.71
C ALA A 172 -19.60 12.75 -2.18
N TRP A 173 -19.09 11.56 -2.49
CA TRP A 173 -19.11 10.98 -3.83
C TRP A 173 -19.01 9.45 -3.80
N SER A 174 -19.36 8.84 -4.92
CA SER A 174 -19.07 7.45 -5.24
C SER A 174 -18.99 7.30 -6.76
N GLY A 175 -18.26 6.29 -7.24
CA GLY A 175 -18.14 6.02 -8.67
C GLY A 175 -17.79 4.56 -8.93
N GLU A 176 -18.13 4.08 -10.12
CA GLU A 176 -17.89 2.71 -10.54
C GLU A 176 -17.16 2.66 -11.89
N ALA A 177 -16.20 1.76 -12.05
CA ALA A 177 -15.51 1.47 -13.30
C ALA A 177 -15.60 -0.02 -13.61
N GLU A 178 -15.79 -0.38 -14.88
CA GLU A 178 -15.84 -1.79 -15.30
C GLU A 178 -14.48 -2.49 -15.13
N THR A 179 -13.41 -1.84 -15.61
CA THR A 179 -12.04 -2.35 -15.51
C THR A 179 -11.08 -1.20 -15.23
N LEU A 180 -10.06 -1.45 -14.42
CA LEU A 180 -8.97 -0.53 -14.15
C LEU A 180 -7.68 -1.30 -13.88
N ASN A 181 -6.70 -1.16 -14.78
CA ASN A 181 -5.36 -1.69 -14.58
C ASN A 181 -4.49 -0.64 -13.91
N VAL A 182 -4.07 -0.90 -12.67
CA VAL A 182 -3.26 0.04 -11.90
C VAL A 182 -1.83 -0.48 -11.74
N PRO A 183 -0.81 0.20 -12.29
CA PRO A 183 0.58 -0.20 -12.15
C PRO A 183 1.15 0.13 -10.77
N ILE A 184 1.98 -0.78 -10.26
CA ILE A 184 2.85 -0.62 -9.11
C ILE A 184 4.28 -0.75 -9.64
N PHE A 185 5.00 0.37 -9.69
CA PHE A 185 6.39 0.36 -10.14
C PHE A 185 7.32 -0.07 -9.01
N LEU A 186 8.40 -0.75 -9.38
CA LEU A 186 9.45 -1.16 -8.47
C LEU A 186 10.76 -0.47 -8.87
N GLU A 187 11.60 -0.11 -7.91
CA GLU A 187 12.92 0.46 -8.21
C GLU A 187 13.86 -0.56 -8.87
N THR A 188 13.58 -1.86 -8.68
CA THR A 188 14.42 -2.96 -9.13
C THR A 188 13.95 -3.61 -10.43
N SER A 189 12.88 -3.09 -11.06
CA SER A 189 12.32 -3.67 -12.29
C SER A 189 11.78 -2.58 -13.21
N ASP A 190 12.08 -2.72 -14.50
CA ASP A 190 11.52 -1.86 -15.54
C ASP A 190 10.04 -2.20 -15.84
N GLU A 191 9.59 -3.40 -15.47
CA GLU A 191 8.21 -3.85 -15.65
C GLU A 191 7.42 -3.65 -14.35
N PRO A 192 6.29 -2.90 -14.39
CA PRO A 192 5.45 -2.73 -13.21
C PRO A 192 4.66 -4.01 -12.89
N ILE A 193 4.38 -4.21 -11.61
CA ILE A 193 3.33 -5.16 -11.18
C ILE A 193 1.98 -4.53 -11.53
N ILE A 194 1.13 -5.24 -12.26
CA ILE A 194 -0.21 -4.76 -12.61
C ILE A 194 -1.22 -5.30 -11.62
N LEU A 195 -2.09 -4.42 -11.11
CA LEU A 195 -3.28 -4.80 -10.38
C LEU A 195 -4.50 -4.69 -11.32
N PRO A 196 -4.96 -5.80 -11.93
CA PRO A 196 -6.08 -5.80 -12.86
C PRO A 196 -7.40 -5.84 -12.08
N LEU A 197 -7.99 -4.68 -11.86
CA LEU A 197 -9.22 -4.56 -11.08
C LEU A 197 -10.45 -4.60 -12.00
N HIS A 198 -11.46 -5.38 -11.61
CA HIS A 198 -12.76 -5.45 -12.28
C HIS A 198 -13.89 -5.02 -11.35
N GLN A 199 -14.93 -4.42 -11.93
CA GLN A 199 -16.10 -3.91 -11.24
C GLN A 199 -15.69 -3.02 -10.04
N VAL A 200 -14.76 -2.11 -10.29
CA VAL A 200 -14.20 -1.20 -9.30
C VAL A 200 -15.30 -0.29 -8.78
N LYS A 201 -15.44 -0.22 -7.47
CA LYS A 201 -16.32 0.73 -6.78
C LYS A 201 -15.51 1.53 -5.78
N LEU A 202 -15.53 2.83 -5.97
CA LEU A 202 -15.01 3.80 -5.01
C LEU A 202 -16.24 4.38 -4.30
N THR A 203 -16.41 4.07 -3.03
CA THR A 203 -17.63 4.39 -2.27
C THR A 203 -17.30 5.11 -0.97
N ASP A 204 -18.31 5.75 -0.37
CA ASP A 204 -18.21 6.49 0.89
C ASP A 204 -17.10 7.55 0.90
N GLY A 205 -16.68 8.01 -0.29
CA GLY A 205 -15.62 9.00 -0.43
C GLY A 205 -16.13 10.36 0.01
N LYS A 206 -15.33 11.07 0.82
CA LYS A 206 -15.61 12.46 1.20
C LYS A 206 -14.41 13.36 0.97
N VAL A 207 -14.51 14.25 -0.01
CA VAL A 207 -13.58 15.34 -0.23
C VAL A 207 -13.79 16.42 0.84
N SER A 208 -12.70 16.89 1.44
CA SER A 208 -12.70 17.96 2.46
C SER A 208 -13.19 19.29 1.89
N ALA A 209 -13.58 20.23 2.76
CA ALA A 209 -14.15 21.52 2.35
C ALA A 209 -13.18 22.42 1.57
N ASP A 210 -11.88 22.24 1.76
CA ASP A 210 -10.80 22.89 0.99
C ASP A 210 -10.44 22.12 -0.29
N ASN A 211 -11.14 21.03 -0.59
CA ASN A 211 -10.92 20.13 -1.72
C ASN A 211 -9.56 19.39 -1.72
N ASN A 212 -8.88 19.33 -0.58
CA ASN A 212 -7.50 18.85 -0.54
C ASN A 212 -7.33 17.41 -0.04
N CYS A 213 -8.35 16.83 0.59
CA CYS A 213 -8.23 15.52 1.24
C CYS A 213 -9.42 14.62 1.00
N VAL A 214 -9.15 13.32 0.91
CA VAL A 214 -10.10 12.27 1.31
C VAL A 214 -9.50 11.58 2.53
N GLY A 215 -10.20 11.62 3.66
CA GLY A 215 -9.63 11.21 4.95
C GLY A 215 -8.78 12.32 5.57
N ARG A 216 -7.85 11.97 6.46
CA ARG A 216 -6.96 12.93 7.15
C ARG A 216 -5.68 12.29 7.65
N ARG A 217 -4.67 13.08 7.98
CA ARG A 217 -3.47 12.58 8.67
C ARG A 217 -3.80 12.16 10.10
N ASN A 218 -3.24 11.04 10.55
CA ASN A 218 -3.49 10.47 11.87
C ASN A 218 -2.55 11.02 12.96
N SER A 219 -2.34 12.34 12.98
CA SER A 219 -1.33 12.99 13.85
C SER A 219 -1.49 12.68 15.34
N GLU A 220 -2.71 12.40 15.79
CA GLU A 220 -3.06 12.16 17.19
C GLU A 220 -2.65 10.77 17.70
N ALA A 221 -2.63 9.77 16.82
CA ALA A 221 -2.28 8.40 17.19
C ALA A 221 -0.79 8.09 16.97
N LEU A 222 -0.12 8.80 16.06
CA LEU A 222 1.30 8.58 15.76
C LEU A 222 2.19 8.86 16.97
N ASP A 223 3.22 8.03 17.15
CA ASP A 223 4.14 8.12 18.29
C ASP A 223 5.33 9.04 17.98
N PRO A 224 5.51 10.15 18.73
CA PRO A 224 6.68 11.02 18.60
C PRO A 224 8.01 10.32 18.87
N GLN A 225 8.02 9.27 19.70
CA GLN A 225 9.22 8.46 19.96
C GLN A 225 9.58 7.56 18.77
N ASN A 226 8.62 7.25 17.90
CA ASN A 226 8.81 6.54 16.63
C ASN A 226 8.93 7.50 15.43
N ALA A 227 9.44 8.72 15.67
CA ALA A 227 9.57 9.76 14.66
C ALA A 227 8.25 10.04 13.90
N CYS A 228 7.10 9.86 14.54
CA CYS A 228 5.78 10.05 13.95
C CYS A 228 5.52 9.22 12.68
N LEU A 229 6.20 8.07 12.56
CA LEU A 229 5.96 7.10 11.50
C LEU A 229 4.82 6.16 11.89
N PRO A 230 4.15 5.53 10.90
CA PRO A 230 3.23 4.43 11.16
C PRO A 230 3.86 3.34 12.04
N GLY A 231 3.02 2.59 12.75
CA GLY A 231 3.48 1.39 13.43
C GLY A 231 4.11 0.39 12.45
N GLN A 232 4.96 -0.51 12.96
CA GLN A 232 5.65 -1.50 12.11
C GLN A 232 4.68 -2.38 11.31
N ASP A 233 3.53 -2.69 11.90
CA ASP A 233 2.45 -3.47 11.25
C ASP A 233 1.40 -2.56 10.57
N GLY A 234 1.68 -1.26 10.43
CA GLY A 234 0.76 -0.27 9.90
C GLY A 234 -0.26 0.28 10.91
N ASP A 235 -0.15 -0.07 12.19
CA ASP A 235 -1.04 0.40 13.27
C ASP A 235 -0.26 1.14 14.38
N PRO A 236 -0.51 2.44 14.63
CA PRO A 236 -1.48 3.27 13.93
C PRO A 236 -1.02 3.62 12.50
N PRO A 237 -1.97 3.79 11.56
CA PRO A 237 -1.66 4.18 10.19
C PRO A 237 -1.26 5.66 10.09
N ALA A 238 -0.55 6.06 9.03
CA ALA A 238 -0.20 7.47 8.76
C ALA A 238 -1.45 8.32 8.52
N PHE A 239 -2.48 7.74 7.91
CA PHE A 239 -3.73 8.40 7.57
C PHE A 239 -4.92 7.64 8.12
N ILE A 240 -5.97 8.38 8.48
CA ILE A 240 -7.30 7.86 8.68
C ILE A 240 -8.00 7.88 7.31
N ASN A 241 -8.44 6.71 6.85
CA ASN A 241 -9.11 6.55 5.57
C ASN A 241 -10.43 7.33 5.52
N GLY A 242 -10.81 7.78 4.32
CA GLY A 242 -12.03 8.56 4.09
C GLY A 242 -12.85 8.07 2.89
N GLY A 243 -12.53 6.89 2.36
CA GLY A 243 -13.28 6.23 1.29
C GLY A 243 -12.98 4.73 1.27
N LYS A 244 -13.79 3.99 0.52
CA LYS A 244 -13.72 2.53 0.37
C LYS A 244 -13.52 2.12 -1.06
N LEU A 245 -12.78 1.05 -1.26
CA LEU A 245 -12.54 0.36 -2.52
C LEU A 245 -13.12 -1.04 -2.44
N SER A 246 -13.89 -1.44 -3.45
CA SER A 246 -14.22 -2.84 -3.71
C SER A 246 -14.06 -3.15 -5.18
N ALA A 247 -13.50 -4.32 -5.49
CA ALA A 247 -13.33 -4.84 -6.84
C ALA A 247 -13.20 -6.37 -6.77
N TYR A 248 -12.95 -7.03 -7.89
CA TYR A 248 -12.36 -8.37 -7.91
C TYR A 248 -11.20 -8.43 -8.90
N ILE A 249 -10.35 -9.44 -8.71
CA ILE A 249 -9.22 -9.77 -9.60
C ILE A 249 -9.38 -11.23 -10.04
N THR A 250 -9.23 -11.52 -11.32
CA THR A 250 -9.38 -12.91 -11.81
C THR A 250 -8.09 -13.69 -11.62
N LEU A 251 -8.20 -14.99 -11.33
CA LEU A 251 -7.04 -15.86 -11.17
C LEU A 251 -6.21 -15.97 -12.46
N GLU A 252 -6.86 -15.99 -13.62
CA GLU A 252 -6.18 -16.11 -14.90
C GLU A 252 -5.34 -14.88 -15.27
N GLU A 253 -5.78 -13.67 -14.90
CA GLU A 253 -5.01 -12.44 -15.14
C GLU A 253 -3.85 -12.32 -14.15
N VAL A 254 -4.11 -12.54 -12.86
CA VAL A 254 -3.07 -12.43 -11.83
C VAL A 254 -2.03 -13.55 -11.91
N ASP A 255 -2.32 -14.65 -12.62
CA ASP A 255 -1.31 -15.67 -12.94
C ASP A 255 -0.28 -15.20 -13.98
N ARG A 256 -0.59 -14.14 -14.73
CA ARG A 256 0.29 -13.55 -15.75
C ARG A 256 1.05 -12.33 -15.22
N VAL A 257 0.64 -11.81 -14.08
CA VAL A 257 1.35 -10.74 -13.37
C VAL A 257 2.47 -11.35 -12.55
N ILE A 258 3.72 -11.13 -12.94
CA ILE A 258 4.88 -11.62 -12.19
C ILE A 258 5.30 -10.58 -11.15
N VAL A 259 5.55 -11.03 -9.93
CA VAL A 259 6.16 -10.25 -8.85
C VAL A 259 7.67 -10.51 -8.89
N PRO A 260 8.49 -9.57 -9.42
CA PRO A 260 9.89 -9.84 -9.75
C PRO A 260 10.74 -10.25 -8.55
N GLU A 261 10.52 -9.64 -7.38
CA GLU A 261 11.32 -9.87 -6.17
C GLU A 261 11.23 -11.30 -5.63
N VAL A 262 10.11 -11.97 -5.86
CA VAL A 262 9.90 -13.38 -5.44
C VAL A 262 9.84 -14.36 -6.62
N ASN A 263 9.96 -13.86 -7.85
CA ASN A 263 9.87 -14.62 -9.10
C ASN A 263 8.65 -15.56 -9.17
N GLN A 264 7.50 -15.06 -8.72
CA GLN A 264 6.22 -15.78 -8.66
C GLN A 264 5.12 -14.95 -9.33
N SER A 265 4.12 -15.62 -9.90
CA SER A 265 2.90 -14.91 -10.31
C SER A 265 2.11 -14.42 -9.09
N LEU A 266 1.37 -13.34 -9.25
CA LEU A 266 0.48 -12.83 -8.20
C LEU A 266 -0.57 -13.89 -7.80
N CYS A 267 -0.97 -14.77 -8.72
CA CYS A 267 -1.80 -15.95 -8.40
C CYS A 267 -1.15 -16.86 -7.35
N VAL A 268 0.15 -17.20 -7.51
CA VAL A 268 0.86 -18.02 -6.53
C VAL A 268 1.00 -17.29 -5.20
N VAL A 269 1.28 -15.98 -5.23
CA VAL A 269 1.37 -15.17 -4.01
C VAL A 269 0.02 -15.13 -3.26
N LEU A 270 -1.08 -14.98 -3.99
CA LEU A 270 -2.45 -14.98 -3.45
C LEU A 270 -2.85 -16.33 -2.83
N SER A 271 -2.24 -17.43 -3.26
CA SER A 271 -2.54 -18.74 -2.68
C SER A 271 -2.10 -18.85 -1.21
N GLY A 272 -1.07 -18.11 -0.81
CA GLY A 272 -0.40 -18.28 0.48
C GLY A 272 0.31 -19.63 0.68
N ASP A 273 0.21 -20.56 -0.29
CA ASP A 273 0.84 -21.88 -0.25
C ASP A 273 1.46 -22.23 -1.61
N ILE A 274 2.73 -21.81 -1.75
CA ILE A 274 3.54 -22.03 -2.95
C ILE A 274 3.72 -23.53 -3.24
N GLY A 275 3.74 -24.39 -2.21
CA GLY A 275 3.97 -25.82 -2.38
C GLY A 275 2.75 -26.56 -2.91
N GLU A 276 1.56 -26.13 -2.51
CA GLU A 276 0.29 -26.70 -2.97
C GLU A 276 -0.12 -26.14 -4.35
N TYR A 277 -0.01 -24.82 -4.54
CA TYR A 277 -0.58 -24.12 -5.69
C TYR A 277 0.44 -23.61 -6.70
N GLY A 278 1.74 -23.69 -6.43
CA GLY A 278 2.77 -23.38 -7.43
C GLY A 278 3.02 -24.54 -8.39
N ASN A 279 3.39 -24.24 -9.64
CA ASN A 279 3.81 -25.24 -10.63
C ASN A 279 5.28 -25.65 -10.49
N GLY A 280 6.06 -24.94 -9.67
CA GLY A 280 7.49 -25.19 -9.44
C GLY A 280 8.41 -24.70 -10.58
N GLY A 281 7.86 -23.98 -11.56
CA GLY A 281 8.60 -23.35 -12.66
C GLY A 281 9.33 -22.07 -12.25
N MET A 282 9.98 -21.44 -13.23
CA MET A 282 10.59 -20.11 -13.09
C MET A 282 10.22 -19.25 -14.33
N PRO A 283 9.38 -18.20 -14.19
CA PRO A 283 8.68 -17.82 -12.97
C PRO A 283 7.72 -18.92 -12.50
N ASN A 284 7.50 -19.00 -11.18
CA ASN A 284 6.57 -19.97 -10.61
C ASN A 284 5.14 -19.42 -10.77
N THR A 285 4.33 -20.10 -11.57
CA THR A 285 2.93 -19.73 -11.83
C THR A 285 1.98 -20.72 -11.17
N CYS A 286 0.70 -20.41 -11.14
CA CYS A 286 -0.30 -21.26 -10.53
C CYS A 286 -0.36 -22.62 -11.24
N LYS A 287 -0.47 -23.66 -10.42
CA LYS A 287 -0.66 -25.04 -10.85
C LYS A 287 -1.98 -25.14 -11.62
N ARG A 288 -1.92 -25.86 -12.73
CA ARG A 288 -3.09 -26.14 -13.58
C ARG A 288 -3.47 -27.62 -13.50
N ASP A 289 -4.76 -27.91 -13.67
CA ASP A 289 -5.30 -29.26 -13.78
C ASP A 289 -5.11 -29.85 -15.19
N GLU A 290 -5.65 -31.05 -15.43
CA GLU A 290 -5.56 -31.73 -16.73
C GLU A 290 -6.30 -30.99 -17.86
N ASP A 291 -7.29 -30.15 -17.51
CA ASP A 291 -8.05 -29.31 -18.45
C ASP A 291 -7.40 -27.93 -18.68
N GLY A 292 -6.25 -27.67 -18.04
CA GLY A 292 -5.52 -26.42 -18.15
C GLY A 292 -6.08 -25.28 -17.30
N LYS A 293 -7.02 -25.55 -16.38
CA LYS A 293 -7.56 -24.54 -15.46
C LYS A 293 -6.69 -24.41 -14.22
N ILE A 294 -6.64 -23.21 -13.65
CA ILE A 294 -5.95 -22.98 -12.36
C ILE A 294 -6.63 -23.79 -11.26
N VAL A 295 -5.82 -24.54 -10.48
CA VAL A 295 -6.29 -25.38 -9.37
C VAL A 295 -6.70 -24.56 -8.15
N LEU A 296 -6.04 -23.41 -7.94
CA LEU A 296 -6.39 -22.48 -6.87
C LEU A 296 -7.84 -22.02 -7.04
N ARG A 297 -8.58 -21.99 -5.93
CA ARG A 297 -9.96 -21.49 -5.88
C ARG A 297 -9.99 -20.19 -5.09
N GLY A 298 -10.51 -19.14 -5.71
CA GLY A 298 -10.71 -17.85 -5.05
C GLY A 298 -11.99 -17.81 -4.20
N ASP A 299 -12.31 -16.63 -3.67
CA ASP A 299 -13.52 -16.38 -2.86
C ASP A 299 -14.63 -15.64 -3.63
N TRP A 300 -14.43 -15.41 -4.92
CA TRP A 300 -15.36 -14.71 -5.82
C TRP A 300 -15.60 -15.49 -7.12
N CYS A 301 -16.77 -15.26 -7.72
CA CYS A 301 -17.13 -15.72 -9.06
C CYS A 301 -17.21 -14.53 -10.01
N SER A 302 -16.31 -14.48 -10.98
CA SER A 302 -16.23 -13.38 -11.96
C SER A 302 -17.49 -13.31 -12.84
N ALA A 303 -18.03 -14.47 -13.23
CA ALA A 303 -19.17 -14.56 -14.15
C ALA A 303 -20.48 -14.02 -13.57
N THR A 304 -20.69 -14.14 -12.25
CA THR A 304 -21.90 -13.65 -11.57
C THR A 304 -21.66 -12.39 -10.74
N ASN A 305 -20.41 -11.94 -10.64
CA ASN A 305 -19.97 -10.87 -9.76
C ASN A 305 -20.52 -11.04 -8.32
N SER A 306 -20.30 -12.21 -7.75
CA SER A 306 -20.76 -12.57 -6.41
C SER A 306 -19.76 -13.47 -5.69
N ALA A 307 -20.00 -13.75 -4.41
CA ALA A 307 -19.22 -14.72 -3.66
C ALA A 307 -19.12 -16.07 -4.39
N ALA A 308 -17.98 -16.74 -4.22
CA ALA A 308 -17.69 -18.02 -4.86
C ALA A 308 -18.72 -19.10 -4.47
N THR A 309 -18.89 -20.04 -5.39
CA THR A 309 -19.70 -21.25 -5.24
C THR A 309 -18.85 -22.48 -5.60
N ASP A 310 -19.39 -23.68 -5.40
CA ASP A 310 -18.73 -24.94 -5.79
C ASP A 310 -18.45 -25.02 -7.29
N ASP A 311 -19.22 -24.30 -8.12
CA ASP A 311 -19.08 -24.30 -9.58
C ASP A 311 -18.26 -23.11 -10.10
N CYS A 312 -18.05 -22.06 -9.30
CA CYS A 312 -17.37 -20.85 -9.73
C CYS A 312 -16.61 -20.18 -8.59
N ALA A 313 -15.28 -20.19 -8.68
CA ALA A 313 -14.34 -19.66 -7.69
C ALA A 313 -13.06 -19.19 -8.41
N ASP A 314 -13.23 -18.42 -9.48
CA ASP A 314 -12.20 -18.05 -10.45
C ASP A 314 -11.59 -16.65 -10.21
N ALA A 315 -11.99 -16.00 -9.13
CA ALA A 315 -11.54 -14.66 -8.77
C ALA A 315 -11.39 -14.48 -7.26
N TYR A 316 -10.62 -13.49 -6.85
CA TYR A 316 -10.61 -12.98 -5.48
C TYR A 316 -11.34 -11.64 -5.39
N THR A 317 -12.13 -11.45 -4.34
CA THR A 317 -12.61 -10.12 -3.99
C THR A 317 -11.46 -9.29 -3.45
N LEU A 318 -11.33 -8.06 -3.95
CA LEU A 318 -10.39 -7.08 -3.46
C LEU A 318 -11.17 -5.99 -2.74
N GLY A 319 -10.88 -5.82 -1.46
CA GLY A 319 -11.51 -4.81 -0.62
C GLY A 319 -10.45 -3.97 0.08
N GLY A 320 -10.74 -2.70 0.28
CA GLY A 320 -9.89 -1.84 1.08
C GLY A 320 -10.50 -0.50 1.39
N GLU A 321 -9.74 0.27 2.15
CA GLU A 321 -10.08 1.64 2.52
C GLU A 321 -8.91 2.55 2.16
N TYR A 322 -9.19 3.79 1.75
CA TYR A 322 -8.15 4.69 1.28
C TYR A 322 -8.25 6.09 1.87
N ALA A 323 -7.11 6.77 1.91
CA ALA A 323 -6.99 8.21 2.06
C ALA A 323 -6.31 8.79 0.81
N ALA A 324 -6.62 10.03 0.46
CA ALA A 324 -6.01 10.74 -0.65
C ALA A 324 -5.65 12.17 -0.24
N SER A 325 -4.62 12.72 -0.86
CA SER A 325 -4.14 14.08 -0.60
C SER A 325 -3.91 14.82 -1.91
N ALA A 326 -4.10 16.13 -1.88
CA ALA A 326 -4.05 16.94 -3.08
C ALA A 326 -2.64 17.00 -3.67
N VAL A 327 -2.61 16.80 -4.98
CA VAL A 327 -1.44 16.89 -5.83
C VAL A 327 -1.80 17.61 -7.11
N LYS A 328 -0.81 18.16 -7.79
CA LYS A 328 -1.00 18.69 -9.14
C LYS A 328 -1.11 17.52 -10.12
N ILE A 329 -2.14 17.52 -10.97
CA ILE A 329 -2.29 16.57 -12.08
C ILE A 329 -2.12 17.31 -13.40
N THR A 330 -1.22 16.83 -14.27
CA THR A 330 -0.83 17.51 -15.54
C THR A 330 -1.48 16.90 -16.78
N GLY A 331 -2.30 15.84 -16.62
CA GLY A 331 -2.96 15.15 -17.71
C GLY A 331 -2.38 13.76 -17.97
N LEU A 332 -2.21 13.37 -19.23
CA LEU A 332 -1.57 12.12 -19.62
C LEU A 332 -0.05 12.28 -19.65
N CYS A 333 0.68 11.24 -19.28
CA CYS A 333 2.14 11.26 -19.41
C CYS A 333 2.55 11.31 -20.88
N PRO A 334 3.66 12.00 -21.22
CA PRO A 334 4.27 11.88 -22.54
C PRO A 334 4.63 10.41 -22.79
N GLN A 335 4.37 9.93 -24.02
CA GLN A 335 4.82 8.62 -24.49
C GLN A 335 6.25 8.69 -25.03
#